data_AF-A0AAU5WTZ5-F1
#
_entry.id   AF-A0AAU5WTZ5-F1
#
_cell.length_a   1.000
_cell.length_b   1.000
_cell.length_c   1.000
_cell.angle_alpha   90.00
_cell.angle_beta   90.00
_cell.angle_gamma   90.00
#
_symmetry.space_group_name_H-M   'P 1'
#
loop_
_entity.id
_entity.type
_entity.pdbx_description
1 polymer ?
#
loop_
_entity_poly.entity_id
_entity_poly.type
_entity_poly.pdbx_seq_one_letter_code
_entity_poly.pdbx_strand_id
1 'polypeptide(L)'
;MDLGPWEIAIIAVVILVLFGSAKLPQAARSLGRSMRIFKSETKGLIGDDDEKQSTSADARTEAARLRAEAARLEAQAGPQELKAPVDDAVKEGVPVRQSEHGK
;
A
#
# COMPACT_ATOMS: atom_id res chain seq x y z
N MET A 1 20.11 -30.82 28.23
CA MET A 1 20.69 -29.77 27.36
C MET A 1 19.52 -28.99 26.85
N ASP A 2 18.97 -28.18 27.74
CA ASP A 2 17.68 -27.53 27.57
C ASP A 2 17.87 -26.34 26.66
N LEU A 3 17.02 -26.23 25.64
CA LEU A 3 16.96 -25.05 24.78
C LEU A 3 16.48 -23.89 25.63
N GLY A 4 17.44 -23.16 26.19
CA GLY A 4 17.17 -22.02 27.03
C GLY A 4 16.63 -20.85 26.22
N PRO A 5 16.04 -19.85 26.89
CA PRO A 5 15.67 -18.58 26.26
C PRO A 5 16.84 -17.94 25.49
N TRP A 6 18.08 -18.22 25.92
CA TRP A 6 19.30 -17.73 25.29
C TRP A 6 19.56 -18.35 23.91
N GLU A 7 19.39 -19.66 23.75
CA GLU A 7 19.54 -20.34 22.45
C GLU A 7 18.47 -19.88 21.45
N ILE A 8 17.22 -19.70 21.91
CA ILE A 8 16.14 -19.20 21.06
C ILE A 8 16.44 -17.77 20.59
N ALA A 9 16.99 -16.91 21.46
CA ALA A 9 17.38 -15.56 21.09
C ALA A 9 18.46 -15.55 19.98
N ILE A 10 19.46 -16.42 20.08
CA ILE A 10 20.51 -16.55 19.06
C ILE A 10 19.91 -16.99 17.72
N ILE A 11 19.04 -17.99 17.70
CA ILE A 11 18.38 -18.46 16.48
C ILE A 11 17.53 -17.34 15.87
N ALA A 12 16.76 -16.63 16.68
CA ALA A 12 15.94 -15.51 16.21
C ALA A 12 16.80 -14.41 15.56
N VAL A 13 17.96 -14.09 16.13
CA VAL A 13 18.92 -13.13 15.56
C VAL A 13 19.43 -13.62 14.20
N VAL A 14 19.81 -14.90 14.08
CA VAL A 14 20.29 -15.47 12.81
C VAL A 14 19.21 -15.36 11.72
N ILE A 15 17.95 -15.69 12.05
CA ILE A 15 16.84 -15.56 11.10
C ILE A 15 16.58 -14.09 10.75
N LEU A 16 16.67 -13.17 11.71
CA LEU A 16 16.54 -11.74 11.44
C LEU A 16 17.62 -11.21 10.49
N VAL A 17 18.85 -11.72 10.57
CA VAL A 17 19.94 -11.35 9.67
C VAL A 17 19.72 -11.91 8.27
N LEU A 18 19.28 -13.18 8.16
CA LEU A 18 19.05 -13.84 6.87
C LEU A 18 17.82 -13.29 6.13
N PHE A 19 16.72 -13.05 6.84
CA PHE A 19 15.44 -12.64 6.24
C PHE A 19 15.19 -11.13 6.36
N GLY A 20 15.82 -10.45 7.31
CA GLY A 20 15.59 -9.04 7.61
C GLY A 20 14.42 -8.79 8.58
N SER A 21 14.49 -7.66 9.30
CA SER A 21 13.49 -7.26 10.31
C SER A 21 12.09 -7.03 9.75
N ALA A 22 11.96 -6.72 8.45
CA ALA A 22 10.67 -6.48 7.80
C ALA A 22 9.97 -7.75 7.29
N LYS A 23 10.73 -8.79 6.91
CA LYS A 23 10.17 -10.00 6.26
C LYS A 23 9.61 -11.01 7.24
N LEU A 24 10.26 -11.19 8.39
CA LEU A 24 9.76 -12.04 9.47
C LEU A 24 8.35 -11.67 9.95
N PRO A 25 8.07 -10.42 10.37
CA PRO A 25 6.73 -10.05 10.82
C PRO A 25 5.72 -10.04 9.68
N GLN A 26 6.15 -9.81 8.43
CA GLN A 26 5.26 -9.84 7.28
C GLN A 26 4.84 -11.28 6.93
N ALA A 27 5.77 -12.23 6.95
CA ALA A 27 5.50 -13.65 6.77
C ALA A 27 4.64 -14.22 7.92
N ALA A 28 4.95 -13.86 9.17
CA ALA A 28 4.14 -14.25 10.33
C ALA A 28 2.70 -13.71 10.24
N ARG A 29 2.51 -12.46 9.77
CA ARG A 29 1.18 -11.88 9.58
C ARG A 29 0.38 -12.60 8.48
N SER A 30 0.99 -12.92 7.34
CA SER A 30 0.29 -13.65 6.27
C SER A 30 -0.04 -15.08 6.68
N LEU A 31 0.91 -15.79 7.29
CA LEU A 31 0.68 -17.15 7.83
C LEU A 31 -0.38 -17.16 8.93
N GLY A 32 -0.36 -16.18 9.84
CA GLY A 32 -1.34 -16.04 10.90
C GLY A 32 -2.77 -15.80 10.39
N ARG A 33 -2.94 -15.02 9.31
CA ARG A 33 -4.25 -14.88 8.66
C ARG A 33 -4.74 -16.19 8.05
N SER A 34 -3.90 -16.91 7.32
CA SER A 34 -4.27 -18.21 6.74
C SER A 34 -4.60 -19.24 7.83
N MET A 35 -3.80 -19.31 8.89
CA MET A 35 -4.05 -20.20 10.04
C MET A 35 -5.33 -19.82 10.79
N ARG A 36 -5.63 -18.53 10.91
CA ARG A 36 -6.86 -18.06 11.57
C ARG A 36 -8.09 -18.46 10.78
N ILE A 37 -8.10 -18.24 9.47
CA ILE A 37 -9.23 -18.63 8.59
C ILE A 37 -9.42 -20.14 8.66
N PHE A 38 -8.35 -20.91 8.50
CA PHE A 38 -8.39 -22.36 8.63
C PHE A 38 -8.92 -22.81 9.99
N LYS A 39 -8.51 -22.14 11.08
CA LYS A 39 -8.99 -22.43 12.43
C LYS A 39 -10.45 -22.01 12.64
N SER A 40 -10.89 -20.88 12.07
CA SER A 40 -12.30 -20.43 12.09
C SER A 40 -13.20 -21.43 11.36
N GLU A 41 -12.81 -21.87 10.16
CA GLU A 41 -13.55 -22.88 9.39
C GLU A 41 -13.58 -24.24 10.12
N THR A 42 -12.45 -24.65 10.69
CA THR A 42 -12.39 -25.89 11.50
C THR A 42 -13.19 -25.76 12.80
N LYS A 43 -13.21 -24.58 13.44
CA LYS A 43 -14.00 -24.33 14.65
C LYS A 43 -15.50 -24.28 14.35
N GLY A 44 -15.91 -23.80 13.18
CA GLY A 44 -17.29 -23.86 12.69
C GLY A 44 -17.80 -25.30 12.54
N LEU A 45 -16.91 -26.26 12.22
CA LEU A 45 -17.24 -27.69 12.23
C LEU A 45 -17.35 -28.29 13.64
N ILE A 46 -16.72 -27.66 14.64
CA ILE A 46 -16.65 -28.13 16.05
C ILE A 46 -17.68 -27.40 16.93
N GLY A 47 -18.40 -26.42 16.38
CA GLY A 47 -19.58 -25.80 16.98
C GLY A 47 -19.26 -24.85 18.12
N ASP A 48 -18.73 -23.64 17.81
CA ASP A 48 -18.73 -22.49 18.73
C ASP A 48 -18.40 -21.17 17.98
N ASP A 49 -19.26 -20.16 18.12
CA ASP A 49 -19.37 -18.95 17.29
C ASP A 49 -18.66 -17.75 17.95
N ASP A 50 -17.50 -17.32 17.43
CA ASP A 50 -16.84 -16.09 17.91
C ASP A 50 -15.93 -15.46 16.84
N GLU A 51 -16.46 -14.50 16.06
CA GLU A 51 -15.71 -13.80 15.00
C GLU A 51 -16.00 -12.27 14.95
N LYS A 52 -15.19 -11.44 15.63
CA LYS A 52 -15.22 -9.96 15.44
C LYS A 52 -13.88 -9.21 15.42
N GLN A 53 -12.70 -9.85 15.51
CA GLN A 53 -11.45 -9.11 15.79
C GLN A 53 -10.48 -8.87 14.61
N SER A 54 -10.74 -9.36 13.38
CA SER A 54 -9.70 -9.45 12.33
C SER A 54 -9.46 -8.18 11.48
N THR A 55 -10.48 -7.34 11.27
CA THR A 55 -10.47 -6.35 10.18
C THR A 55 -9.51 -5.17 10.39
N SER A 56 -9.09 -4.88 11.63
CA SER A 56 -8.28 -3.68 11.94
C SER A 56 -6.82 -3.74 11.48
N ALA A 57 -6.22 -4.92 11.36
CA ALA A 57 -4.79 -5.04 11.04
C ALA A 57 -4.50 -4.81 9.54
N ASP A 58 -5.40 -5.25 8.68
CA ASP A 58 -5.34 -5.08 7.22
C ASP A 58 -5.51 -3.62 6.82
N ALA A 59 -6.55 -2.96 7.34
CA ALA A 59 -6.83 -1.55 7.08
C ALA A 59 -5.66 -0.62 7.47
N ARG A 60 -4.95 -0.93 8.58
CA ARG A 60 -3.79 -0.13 9.02
C ARG A 60 -2.59 -0.28 8.08
N THR A 61 -2.42 -1.45 7.47
CA THR A 61 -1.32 -1.72 6.54
C THR A 61 -1.57 -1.04 5.19
N GLU A 62 -2.81 -1.05 4.73
CA GLU A 62 -3.23 -0.37 3.51
C GLU A 62 -3.11 1.15 3.64
N ALA A 63 -3.59 1.72 4.75
CA ALA A 63 -3.44 3.15 5.05
C ALA A 63 -1.97 3.61 5.15
N ALA A 64 -1.06 2.74 5.62
CA ALA A 64 0.37 3.04 5.65
C ALA A 64 1.01 3.02 4.25
N ARG A 65 0.57 2.12 3.36
CA ARG A 65 1.03 2.07 1.97
C ARG A 65 0.57 3.28 1.16
N LEU A 66 -0.72 3.64 1.29
CA LEU A 66 -1.28 4.82 0.63
C LEU A 66 -0.55 6.12 1.05
N ARG A 67 -0.21 6.25 2.34
CA ARG A 67 0.62 7.37 2.82
C ARG A 67 2.04 7.37 2.28
N ALA A 68 2.67 6.20 2.18
CA ALA A 68 4.03 6.10 1.62
C ALA A 68 4.07 6.39 0.11
N GLU A 69 3.02 6.03 -0.62
CA GLU A 69 2.87 6.32 -2.05
C GLU A 69 2.59 7.80 -2.31
N ALA A 70 1.70 8.43 -1.52
CA ALA A 70 1.46 9.87 -1.55
C ALA A 70 2.74 10.68 -1.28
N ALA A 71 3.49 10.33 -0.23
CA ALA A 71 4.75 11.00 0.10
C ALA A 71 5.82 10.83 -1.00
N ARG A 72 5.81 9.69 -1.71
CA ARG A 72 6.69 9.48 -2.88
C ARG A 72 6.26 10.34 -4.06
N LEU A 73 4.97 10.44 -4.37
CA LEU A 73 4.46 11.28 -5.45
C LEU A 73 4.80 12.75 -5.21
N GLU A 74 4.66 13.24 -3.97
CA GLU A 74 5.06 14.59 -3.57
C GLU A 74 6.57 14.82 -3.66
N ALA A 75 7.40 13.84 -3.27
CA ALA A 75 8.86 13.94 -3.39
C ALA A 75 9.37 13.88 -4.84
N GLN A 76 8.61 13.21 -5.73
CA GLN A 76 8.91 13.14 -7.17
C GLN A 76 8.35 14.35 -7.94
N ALA A 77 7.29 14.98 -7.43
CA ALA A 77 6.71 16.21 -7.95
C ALA A 77 7.43 17.49 -7.46
N GLY A 78 8.77 17.45 -7.47
CA GLY A 78 9.58 18.63 -7.19
C GLY A 78 9.28 19.81 -8.13
N PRO A 79 9.65 21.06 -7.77
CA PRO A 79 9.00 22.32 -8.16
C PRO A 79 9.03 22.78 -9.64
N GLN A 80 9.24 21.91 -10.64
CA GLN A 80 9.73 22.33 -11.95
C GLN A 80 8.77 22.19 -13.15
N GLU A 81 7.44 22.20 -12.95
CA GLU A 81 6.52 22.35 -14.09
C GLU A 81 5.31 23.24 -13.79
N LEU A 82 5.54 24.40 -13.16
CA LEU A 82 4.65 25.55 -13.30
C LEU A 82 5.45 26.78 -13.75
N LYS A 83 6.25 26.62 -14.81
CA LYS A 83 6.73 27.74 -15.61
C LYS A 83 5.97 27.71 -16.93
N ALA A 84 4.82 28.37 -16.89
CA ALA A 84 4.06 28.81 -18.05
C ALA A 84 4.99 29.44 -19.11
N PRO A 85 4.69 29.20 -20.39
CA PRO A 85 4.49 30.32 -21.29
C PRO A 85 3.04 30.26 -21.78
N VAL A 86 2.16 30.97 -21.08
CA VAL A 86 0.75 31.20 -21.50
C VAL A 86 0.67 32.45 -22.41
N ASP A 87 1.80 33.00 -22.87
CA ASP A 87 1.84 34.30 -23.54
C ASP A 87 1.81 34.30 -25.08
N ASP A 88 1.77 33.15 -25.77
CA ASP A 88 1.89 33.14 -27.25
C ASP A 88 0.58 32.91 -28.03
N ALA A 89 -0.53 32.53 -27.40
CA ALA A 89 -1.76 32.14 -28.14
C ALA A 89 -2.82 33.24 -28.31
N VAL A 90 -2.55 34.50 -27.95
CA VAL A 90 -3.54 35.60 -27.96
C VAL A 90 -3.24 36.71 -29.00
N LYS A 91 -2.55 36.41 -30.11
CA LYS A 91 -2.21 37.45 -31.12
C LYS A 91 -2.41 37.13 -32.60
N GLU A 92 -3.15 36.10 -32.96
CA GLU A 92 -3.65 35.96 -34.34
C GLU A 92 -5.17 35.77 -34.25
N GLY A 93 -5.98 36.82 -34.39
CA GLY A 93 -6.10 37.55 -35.63
C GLY A 93 -7.43 37.10 -36.25
N VAL A 94 -8.47 37.88 -36.00
CA VAL A 94 -9.80 37.71 -36.60
C VAL A 94 -9.72 37.93 -38.12
N PRO A 95 -10.18 36.98 -38.95
CA PRO A 95 -10.80 37.35 -40.21
C PRO A 95 -12.31 37.05 -40.17
N VAL A 96 -13.07 38.13 -40.02
CA VAL A 96 -14.40 38.27 -40.61
C VAL A 96 -14.29 38.04 -42.13
N ARG A 97 -15.32 37.43 -42.77
CA ARG A 97 -15.77 37.54 -44.19
C ARG A 97 -15.94 36.17 -44.90
N GLN A 98 -17.17 35.68 -44.97
CA GLN A 98 -17.90 35.29 -46.20
C GLN A 98 -19.22 34.64 -45.76
N SER A 99 -20.36 35.33 -45.79
CA SER A 99 -21.22 35.62 -46.96
C SER A 99 -21.65 34.36 -47.73
N GLU A 100 -22.92 34.02 -47.50
CA GLU A 100 -23.92 33.67 -48.52
C GLU A 100 -23.84 32.36 -49.32
N HIS A 101 -25.06 31.96 -49.70
CA HIS A 101 -25.49 30.88 -50.61
C HIS A 101 -25.51 29.47 -49.98
N GLY A 102 -26.61 28.73 -49.98
CA GLY A 102 -27.86 28.89 -50.71
C GLY A 102 -28.33 27.51 -51.14
N LYS A 103 -29.51 27.11 -50.63
CA LYS A 103 -30.32 25.91 -50.93
C LYS A 103 -29.80 24.55 -50.47
#